data_AF-A0A9E4KQA9-F1
#
_entry.id   AF-A0A9E4KQA9-F1
#
_cell.length_a   1.000
_cell.length_b   1.000
_cell.length_c   1.000
_cell.angle_alpha   90.00
_cell.angle_beta   90.00
_cell.angle_gamma   90.00
#
_symmetry.space_group_name_H-M   'P 1'
#
loop_
_entity.id
_entity.type
_entity.pdbx_description
1 polymer ?
#
loop_
_entity_poly.entity_id
_entity_poly.type
_entity_poly.pdbx_seq_one_letter_code
_entity_poly.pdbx_strand_id
1 'polypeptide(L)'
;NHRVQVFGPDGQYITSFTGDAQELSKWAKMTVEASSETKKRRREVRSLESEWRFAFPTGVTFDPEKNRLLVVESQRHRIQIYNKVQGYQEPQRNL
;
A
#
# COMPACT_ATOMS: atom_id res chain seq x y z
N ASN A 1 6.72 0.98 -13.98
CA ASN A 1 6.01 -0.28 -13.67
C ASN A 1 5.90 -0.43 -12.14
N HIS A 2 5.06 0.40 -11.48
CA HIS A 2 4.96 0.50 -10.00
C HIS A 2 3.53 0.22 -9.53
N ARG A 3 2.97 -0.90 -9.97
CA ARG A 3 1.59 -1.27 -9.66
C ARG A 3 1.44 -2.77 -9.51
N VAL A 4 0.45 -3.19 -8.77
CA VAL A 4 -0.10 -4.55 -8.76
C VAL A 4 -1.43 -4.52 -9.49
N GLN A 5 -1.69 -5.46 -10.38
CA GLN A 5 -2.95 -5.56 -11.14
C GLN A 5 -3.72 -6.79 -10.70
N VAL A 6 -5.05 -6.65 -10.63
CA VAL A 6 -5.98 -7.72 -10.29
C VAL A 6 -6.79 -8.07 -11.52
N PHE A 7 -6.85 -9.36 -11.83
CA PHE A 7 -7.62 -9.90 -12.94
C PHE A 7 -8.64 -10.92 -12.42
N GLY A 8 -9.77 -11.00 -13.12
CA GLY A 8 -10.76 -12.05 -12.92
C GLY A 8 -10.26 -13.41 -13.42
N PRO A 9 -10.97 -14.50 -13.10
CA PRO A 9 -10.63 -15.84 -13.58
C PRO A 9 -10.69 -15.98 -15.12
N ASP A 10 -11.41 -15.09 -15.79
CA ASP A 10 -11.50 -14.94 -17.24
C ASP A 10 -10.36 -14.08 -17.85
N GLY A 11 -9.47 -13.55 -17.01
CA GLY A 11 -8.41 -12.64 -17.42
C GLY A 11 -8.86 -11.18 -17.58
N GLN A 12 -10.12 -10.84 -17.26
CA GLN A 12 -10.59 -9.45 -17.32
C GLN A 12 -9.90 -8.61 -16.25
N TYR A 13 -9.44 -7.41 -16.61
CA TYR A 13 -8.89 -6.46 -15.65
C TYR A 13 -9.98 -5.97 -14.69
N ILE A 14 -9.73 -6.10 -13.38
CA ILE A 14 -10.64 -5.62 -12.33
C ILE A 14 -10.15 -4.27 -11.79
N THR A 15 -8.92 -4.23 -11.30
CA THR A 15 -8.36 -3.03 -10.66
C THR A 15 -6.84 -3.09 -10.54
N SER A 16 -6.23 -2.02 -10.02
CA SER A 16 -4.81 -1.98 -9.70
C SER A 16 -4.51 -1.18 -8.44
N PHE A 17 -3.49 -1.62 -7.70
CA PHE A 17 -2.93 -0.93 -6.55
C PHE A 17 -1.61 -0.25 -6.92
N THR A 18 -1.34 0.93 -6.38
CA THR A 18 -0.10 1.70 -6.61
C THR A 18 0.68 1.97 -5.33
N GLY A 19 0.32 1.33 -4.22
CA GLY A 19 0.89 1.57 -2.89
C GLY A 19 0.17 2.71 -2.17
N ASP A 20 -0.05 2.52 -0.87
CA ASP A 20 -0.84 3.41 0.00
C ASP A 20 -0.39 3.28 1.47
N ALA A 21 0.90 3.04 1.69
CA ALA A 21 1.51 3.00 3.02
C ALA A 21 1.59 4.40 3.66
N GLN A 22 0.43 5.00 3.94
CA GLN A 22 0.30 6.34 4.49
C GLN A 22 0.95 6.47 5.86
N GLU A 23 0.97 5.36 6.59
CA GLU A 23 1.67 5.24 7.85
C GLU A 23 3.08 4.71 7.67
N LEU A 24 4.01 5.36 8.35
CA LEU A 24 5.38 4.87 8.50
C LEU A 24 5.40 3.52 9.23
N SER A 25 6.29 2.62 8.80
CA SER A 25 6.61 1.41 9.55
C SER A 25 7.19 1.78 10.93
N LYS A 26 7.14 0.83 11.88
CA LYS A 26 7.74 1.00 13.22
C LYS A 26 9.17 1.56 13.14
N TRP A 27 10.00 0.98 12.28
CA TRP A 27 11.40 1.39 12.11
C TRP A 27 11.54 2.76 11.46
N ALA A 28 10.73 3.06 10.43
CA ALA A 28 10.74 4.37 9.79
C ALA A 28 10.28 5.48 10.75
N LYS A 29 9.28 5.21 11.60
CA LYS A 29 8.88 6.13 12.69
C LYS A 29 10.06 6.42 13.61
N MET A 30 10.77 5.38 14.09
CA MET A 30 11.95 5.55 14.94
C MET A 30 13.05 6.39 14.30
N THR A 31 13.35 6.19 13.00
CA THR A 31 14.36 6.98 12.28
C THR A 31 13.97 8.45 12.16
N VAL A 32 12.71 8.74 11.83
CA VAL A 32 12.21 10.12 11.79
C VAL A 32 12.19 10.72 13.19
N GLU A 33 11.91 9.92 14.21
CA GLU A 33 11.84 10.36 15.59
C GLU A 33 13.19 10.71 16.21
N ALA A 34 14.26 10.04 15.76
CA ALA A 34 15.63 10.24 16.23
C ALA A 34 16.23 11.60 15.84
N SER A 35 15.65 12.32 14.88
CA SER A 35 16.19 13.61 14.39
C SER A 35 15.10 14.68 14.29
N SER A 36 15.27 15.78 15.05
CA SER A 36 14.39 16.94 14.97
C SER A 36 14.42 17.61 13.60
N GLU A 37 15.55 17.53 12.88
CA GLU A 37 15.71 18.06 11.54
C GLU A 37 14.95 17.23 10.51
N THR A 38 15.00 15.90 10.60
CA THR A 38 14.21 15.02 9.74
C THR A 38 12.71 15.29 9.88
N LYS A 39 12.23 15.56 11.10
CA LYS A 39 10.84 15.97 11.33
C LYS A 39 10.50 17.31 10.67
N LYS A 40 11.40 18.30 10.73
CA LYS A 40 11.20 19.63 10.11
C LYS A 40 11.12 19.50 8.59
N ARG A 41 12.12 18.86 7.97
CA ARG A 41 12.20 18.63 6.52
C ARG A 41 10.98 17.86 5.99
N ARG A 42 10.50 16.87 6.76
CA ARG A 42 9.28 16.12 6.41
C ARG A 42 8.00 16.97 6.46
N ARG A 43 7.97 18.09 7.19
CA ARG A 43 6.83 19.03 7.17
C ARG A 43 6.89 20.01 5.99
N GLU A 44 8.07 20.23 5.41
CA GLU A 44 8.27 21.14 4.28
C GLU A 44 7.85 20.53 2.94
N VAL A 45 7.76 19.20 2.85
CA VAL A 45 7.36 18.56 1.60
C VAL A 45 5.88 18.76 1.33
N ARG A 46 5.55 19.14 0.08
CA ARG A 46 4.17 19.39 -0.36
C ARG A 46 3.27 18.16 -0.26
N SER A 47 3.83 16.98 -0.47
CA SER A 47 3.11 15.72 -0.42
C SER A 47 4.04 14.59 0.02
N LEU A 48 3.51 13.70 0.85
CA LEU A 48 4.18 12.48 1.29
C LEU A 48 3.80 11.28 0.42
N GLU A 49 2.99 11.48 -0.61
CA GLU A 49 2.48 10.39 -1.44
C GLU A 49 3.60 9.54 -2.04
N SER A 50 4.71 10.15 -2.47
CA SER A 50 5.86 9.40 -3.00
C SER A 50 6.46 8.41 -2.00
N GLU A 51 6.33 8.69 -0.69
CA GLU A 51 6.75 7.81 0.40
C GLU A 51 5.84 6.59 0.52
N TRP A 52 4.56 6.76 0.22
CA TRP A 52 3.52 5.75 0.42
C TRP A 52 3.31 4.85 -0.81
N ARG A 53 3.60 5.38 -2.01
CA ARG A 53 3.51 4.64 -3.28
C ARG A 53 4.53 3.52 -3.38
N PHE A 54 4.20 2.55 -4.23
CA PHE A 54 5.08 1.42 -4.50
C PHE A 54 6.41 1.87 -5.10
N ALA A 55 7.50 1.36 -4.55
CA ALA A 55 8.82 1.45 -5.16
C ALA A 55 9.35 0.05 -5.44
N PHE A 56 9.33 -0.32 -6.73
CA PHE A 56 9.77 -1.62 -7.22
C PHE A 56 9.12 -2.81 -6.47
N PRO A 57 7.79 -3.00 -6.62
CA PRO A 57 7.12 -4.17 -6.07
C PRO A 57 7.60 -5.42 -6.82
N THR A 58 8.10 -6.42 -6.10
CA THR A 58 8.75 -7.61 -6.67
C THR A 58 7.99 -8.91 -6.44
N GLY A 59 7.10 -8.94 -5.45
CA GLY A 59 6.32 -10.12 -5.14
C GLY A 59 4.96 -9.76 -4.54
N VAL A 60 3.99 -10.64 -4.76
CA VAL A 60 2.65 -10.55 -4.21
C VAL A 60 2.20 -11.93 -3.77
N THR A 61 1.54 -12.03 -2.62
CA THR A 61 0.89 -13.25 -2.15
C THR A 61 -0.40 -12.94 -1.43
N PHE A 62 -1.36 -13.86 -1.47
CA PHE A 62 -2.62 -13.76 -0.77
C PHE A 62 -2.65 -14.75 0.39
N ASP A 63 -2.99 -14.27 1.57
CA ASP A 63 -3.17 -15.04 2.80
C ASP A 63 -4.69 -15.29 2.97
N PRO A 64 -5.18 -16.50 2.61
CA PRO A 64 -6.61 -16.80 2.66
C PRO A 64 -7.13 -16.92 4.09
N GLU A 65 -6.30 -17.34 5.05
CA GLU A 65 -6.70 -17.48 6.46
C GLU A 65 -7.06 -16.12 7.08
N LYS A 66 -6.29 -15.09 6.73
CA LYS A 66 -6.50 -13.71 7.25
C LYS A 66 -7.14 -12.78 6.24
N ASN A 67 -7.53 -13.29 5.07
CA ASN A 67 -8.17 -12.56 3.99
C ASN A 67 -7.43 -11.25 3.61
N ARG A 68 -6.12 -11.36 3.35
CA ARG A 68 -5.25 -10.19 3.10
C ARG A 68 -4.22 -10.42 2.01
N LEU A 69 -3.89 -9.37 1.28
CA LEU A 69 -2.85 -9.36 0.25
C LEU A 69 -1.56 -8.78 0.83
N LEU A 70 -0.42 -9.42 0.58
CA LEU A 70 0.90 -8.95 0.96
C LEU A 70 1.68 -8.61 -0.31
N VAL A 71 2.25 -7.41 -0.35
CA VAL A 71 3.08 -6.94 -1.47
C VAL A 71 4.46 -6.58 -0.95
N VAL A 72 5.50 -7.20 -1.52
CA VAL A 72 6.90 -6.92 -1.17
C VAL A 72 7.45 -5.82 -2.05
N GLU A 73 8.01 -4.78 -1.45
CA GLU A 73 8.67 -3.68 -2.14
C GLU A 73 10.16 -3.64 -1.81
N SER A 74 10.98 -4.01 -2.78
CA SER A 74 12.42 -4.18 -2.55
C SER A 74 13.15 -2.86 -2.36
N GLN A 75 12.74 -1.76 -3.01
CA GLN A 75 13.43 -0.47 -2.88
C GLN A 75 13.08 0.31 -1.61
N ARG A 76 11.96 0.00 -0.96
CA ARG A 76 11.54 0.63 0.31
C ARG A 76 11.80 -0.26 1.52
N HIS A 77 12.35 -1.47 1.31
CA HIS A 77 12.60 -2.47 2.34
C HIS A 77 11.37 -2.72 3.23
N ARG A 78 10.18 -2.78 2.62
CA ARG A 78 8.92 -2.97 3.34
C ARG A 78 8.00 -3.97 2.66
N ILE A 79 7.01 -4.41 3.42
CA ILE A 79 5.87 -5.17 2.95
C ILE A 79 4.63 -4.31 3.21
N GLN A 80 3.80 -4.08 2.18
CA GLN A 80 2.47 -3.50 2.35
C GLN A 80 1.43 -4.61 2.46
N ILE A 81 0.55 -4.48 3.46
CA ILE A 81 -0.49 -5.46 3.78
C ILE A 81 -1.85 -4.81 3.56
N TYR A 82 -2.63 -5.38 2.65
CA TYR A 82 -3.98 -4.95 2.31
C TYR A 82 -4.98 -5.94 2.89
N ASN A 83 -5.76 -5.54 3.88
CA ASN A 83 -6.83 -6.37 4.41
C ASN A 83 -8.06 -6.23 3.51
N LYS A 84 -8.59 -7.35 3.03
CA LYS A 84 -9.79 -7.32 2.20
C LYS A 84 -11.00 -7.05 3.09
N VAL A 85 -11.81 -6.07 2.68
CA VAL A 85 -13.05 -5.70 3.37
C VAL A 85 -14.00 -6.91 3.38
N GLN A 86 -14.60 -7.19 4.54
CA GLN A 86 -15.62 -8.23 4.70
C GLN A 86 -17.01 -7.60 4.67
N GLY A 87 -18.00 -8.31 4.14
CA GLY A 87 -19.40 -7.88 4.17
C GLY A 87 -19.70 -6.64 3.32
N TYR A 88 -18.84 -6.31 2.35
CA TYR A 88 -19.16 -5.25 1.38
C TYR A 88 -20.43 -5.61 0.62
N GLN A 89 -21.41 -4.72 0.65
CA GLN A 89 -22.63 -4.83 -0.15
C GLN A 89 -22.62 -3.73 -1.20
N GLU A 90 -22.95 -4.10 -2.43
CA GLU A 90 -23.12 -3.11 -3.48
C GLU A 90 -24.29 -2.19 -3.13
N PRO A 91 -24.13 -0.87 -3.31
CA PRO A 91 -25.22 0.07 -3.08
C PRO A 91 -26.38 -0.28 -4.01
N GLN A 92 -27.60 -0.41 -3.45
CA GLN A 92 -28.81 -0.57 -4.25
C GLN A 92 -28.97 0.67 -5.14
N ARG A 93 -28.78 0.48 -6.45
CA ARG A 93 -29.08 1.51 -7.44
C ARG A 93 -30.50 1.31 -7.91
N ASN A 94 -31.44 1.96 -7.23
CA ASN A 94 -32.78 2.13 -7.76
C ASN A 94 -32.70 3.20 -8.85
N LEU A 95 -32.82 2.79 -10.11
CA LEU A 95 -32.98 3.67 -11.27
C LEU A 95 -34.46 3.98 -11.48
#